data_AF-A0A496ARM4-F1
#
_entry.id   AF-A0A496ARM4-F1
#
_cell.length_a   1.000
_cell.length_b   1.000
_cell.length_c   1.000
_cell.angle_alpha   90.00
_cell.angle_beta   90.00
_cell.angle_gamma   90.00
#
_symmetry.space_group_name_H-M   'P 1'
#
loop_
_entity.id
_entity.type
_entity.pdbx_description
1 polymer ?
#
loop_
_entity_poly.entity_id
_entity_poly.type
_entity_poly.pdbx_seq_one_letter_code
_entity_poly.pdbx_strand_id
1 'polypeptide(L)'
;MMNSQWRAVQSFQDNQNLISAINTLSIYIKLALAGHADVKRAEEVPKAKETLCTFLTELNSQVHRFEVEKKSLLGVDTRRRQFIEHLIEAKNELRIHSPFLQEKLSSVKNLLHSDTETDKQETLRMLEELRMLLEEHIGSDVEQLFGNF
;
A
#
# COMPACT_ATOMS: atom_id res chain seq x y z
N MET A 1 -15.56 -22.98 9.55
CA MET A 1 -15.19 -22.81 8.12
C MET A 1 -15.78 -21.55 7.48
N MET A 2 -16.96 -21.02 7.86
CA MET A 2 -17.48 -19.72 7.31
C MET A 2 -16.63 -18.47 7.63
N ASN A 3 -15.91 -18.47 8.76
CA ASN A 3 -15.18 -17.28 9.23
C ASN A 3 -13.89 -16.99 8.42
N SER A 4 -13.28 -18.00 7.79
CA SER A 4 -12.05 -17.82 7.00
C SER A 4 -12.34 -17.32 5.58
N GLN A 5 -13.37 -17.86 4.92
CA GLN A 5 -13.77 -17.42 3.57
C GLN A 5 -14.27 -15.97 3.58
N TRP A 6 -15.08 -15.58 4.57
CA TRP A 6 -15.55 -14.20 4.70
C TRP A 6 -14.40 -13.19 4.91
N ARG A 7 -13.41 -13.55 5.74
CA ARG A 7 -12.21 -12.72 5.95
C ARG A 7 -11.35 -12.60 4.69
N ALA A 8 -11.24 -13.67 3.89
CA ALA A 8 -10.54 -13.62 2.61
C ALA A 8 -11.23 -12.67 1.62
N VAL A 9 -12.57 -12.69 1.55
CA VAL A 9 -13.35 -11.76 0.72
C VAL A 9 -13.18 -10.31 1.19
N GLN A 10 -13.19 -10.08 2.50
CA GLN A 10 -12.97 -8.74 3.06
C GLN A 10 -11.56 -8.21 2.77
N SER A 11 -10.53 -9.03 2.98
CA SER A 11 -9.14 -8.70 2.66
C SER A 11 -8.96 -8.41 1.15
N PHE A 12 -9.62 -9.16 0.28
CA PHE A 12 -9.62 -8.89 -1.15
C PHE A 12 -10.27 -7.54 -1.47
N GLN A 13 -11.42 -7.23 -0.88
CA GLN A 13 -12.09 -5.94 -1.08
C GLN A 13 -11.24 -4.77 -0.58
N ASP A 14 -10.59 -4.92 0.58
CA ASP A 14 -9.68 -3.90 1.14
C ASP A 14 -8.48 -3.67 0.22
N ASN A 15 -7.91 -4.74 -0.34
CA ASN A 15 -6.83 -4.65 -1.33
C ASN A 15 -7.29 -3.95 -2.62
N GLN A 16 -8.50 -4.25 -3.13
CA GLN A 16 -9.07 -3.54 -4.29
C GLN A 16 -9.29 -2.05 -4.02
N ASN A 17 -9.77 -1.70 -2.82
CA ASN A 17 -9.93 -0.31 -2.41
C ASN A 17 -8.58 0.43 -2.37
N LEU A 18 -7.51 -0.23 -1.92
CA LEU A 18 -6.16 0.32 -1.92
C LEU A 18 -5.63 0.52 -3.33
N ILE A 19 -5.74 -0.47 -4.21
CA ILE A 19 -5.33 -0.34 -5.62
C ILE A 19 -6.07 0.82 -6.30
N SER A 20 -7.37 0.98 -6.02
CA SER A 20 -8.16 2.11 -6.52
C SER A 20 -7.61 3.45 -6.01
N ALA A 21 -7.35 3.57 -4.70
CA ALA A 21 -6.78 4.79 -4.11
C ALA A 21 -5.39 5.14 -4.68
N ILE A 22 -4.53 4.14 -4.87
CA ILE A 22 -3.22 4.29 -5.52
C ILE A 22 -3.41 4.85 -6.94
N ASN A 23 -4.31 4.27 -7.72
CA ASN A 23 -4.54 4.68 -9.11
C ASN A 23 -5.11 6.10 -9.20
N THR A 24 -6.10 6.44 -8.35
CA THR A 24 -6.67 7.79 -8.29
C THR A 24 -5.59 8.82 -8.01
N LEU A 25 -4.77 8.59 -6.97
CA LEU A 25 -3.73 9.53 -6.58
C LEU A 25 -2.58 9.59 -7.60
N SER A 26 -2.14 8.44 -8.13
CA SER A 26 -1.06 8.39 -9.11
C SER A 26 -1.40 9.14 -10.40
N ILE A 27 -2.63 8.98 -10.90
CA ILE A 27 -3.08 9.68 -12.11
C ILE A 27 -3.23 11.18 -11.84
N TYR A 28 -3.81 11.56 -10.70
CA TYR A 28 -3.90 12.96 -10.31
C TYR A 28 -2.52 13.64 -10.27
N ILE A 29 -1.53 13.01 -9.63
CA ILE A 29 -0.17 13.56 -9.53
C ILE A 29 0.47 13.64 -10.93
N LYS A 30 0.35 12.60 -11.77
CA LYS A 30 0.90 12.61 -13.14
C LYS A 30 0.30 13.73 -13.99
N LEU A 31 -1.00 13.97 -13.89
CA LEU A 31 -1.66 15.07 -14.60
C LEU A 31 -1.21 16.43 -14.07
N ALA A 32 -1.11 16.59 -12.75
CA ALA A 32 -0.61 17.82 -12.14
C ALA A 32 0.82 18.15 -12.57
N LEU A 33 1.71 17.16 -12.63
CA LEU A 33 3.09 17.31 -13.12
C LEU A 33 3.16 17.66 -14.61
N ALA A 34 2.21 17.16 -15.41
CA ALA A 34 2.06 17.53 -16.82
C ALA A 34 1.38 18.90 -17.03
N GLY A 35 1.00 19.61 -15.96
CA GLY A 35 0.32 20.90 -16.03
C GLY A 35 -1.18 20.81 -16.39
N HIS A 36 -1.79 19.62 -16.25
CA HIS A 36 -3.20 19.39 -16.52
C HIS A 36 -4.03 19.39 -15.23
N ALA A 37 -5.16 20.09 -15.23
CA ALA A 37 -6.13 20.04 -14.13
C ALA A 37 -7.09 18.86 -14.32
N ASP A 38 -7.12 17.95 -13.35
CA ASP A 38 -8.12 16.87 -13.31
C ASP A 38 -9.25 17.23 -12.34
N VAL A 39 -10.23 17.97 -12.86
CA VAL A 39 -11.40 18.43 -12.08
C VAL A 39 -12.25 17.24 -11.61
N LYS A 40 -12.29 16.14 -12.36
CA LYS A 40 -13.11 14.96 -11.99
C LYS A 40 -12.50 14.20 -10.82
N ARG A 41 -11.18 14.01 -10.81
CA ARG A 41 -10.51 13.29 -9.71
C ARG A 41 -10.19 14.17 -8.52
N ALA A 42 -10.21 15.49 -8.67
CA ALA A 42 -9.95 16.41 -7.56
C ALA A 42 -10.85 16.14 -6.34
N GLU A 43 -12.09 15.71 -6.54
CA GLU A 43 -13.02 15.34 -5.47
C GLU A 43 -12.71 13.99 -4.82
N GLU A 44 -12.10 13.06 -5.55
CA GLU A 44 -11.76 11.72 -5.08
C GLU A 44 -10.38 11.66 -4.40
N VAL A 45 -9.49 12.60 -4.72
CA VAL A 45 -8.12 12.68 -4.20
C VAL A 45 -8.07 12.74 -2.67
N PRO A 46 -8.87 13.56 -1.95
CA PRO A 46 -8.85 13.57 -0.50
C PRO A 46 -9.16 12.20 0.11
N LYS A 47 -10.16 11.49 -0.43
CA LYS A 47 -10.54 10.15 0.03
C LYS A 47 -9.44 9.12 -0.27
N ALA A 48 -8.80 9.22 -1.43
CA ALA A 48 -7.67 8.37 -1.78
C ALA A 48 -6.48 8.59 -0.83
N LYS A 49 -6.14 9.86 -0.53
CA LYS A 49 -5.09 10.23 0.44
C LYS A 49 -5.42 9.69 1.83
N GLU A 50 -6.66 9.83 2.30
CA GLU A 50 -7.08 9.32 3.60
C GLU A 50 -6.97 7.78 3.68
N THR A 51 -7.46 7.08 2.66
CA THR A 51 -7.39 5.61 2.57
C THR A 51 -5.94 5.12 2.65
N LEU A 52 -5.05 5.72 1.87
CA LEU A 52 -3.63 5.40 1.86
C LEU A 52 -2.95 5.77 3.19
N CYS A 53 -3.27 6.92 3.75
CA CYS A 53 -2.70 7.37 5.02
C CYS A 53 -3.06 6.43 6.17
N THR A 54 -4.32 6.02 6.27
CA THR A 54 -4.78 5.05 7.29
C THR A 54 -4.05 3.73 7.14
N PHE A 55 -4.04 3.16 5.93
CA PHE A 55 -3.37 1.90 5.66
C PHE A 55 -1.87 1.93 5.98
N LEU A 56 -1.15 2.97 5.52
CA LEU A 56 0.29 3.10 5.73
C LEU A 56 0.64 3.38 7.19
N THR A 57 -0.23 4.08 7.93
CA THR A 57 -0.06 4.29 9.39
C THR A 57 -0.19 2.98 10.14
N GLU A 58 -1.20 2.17 9.83
CA GLU A 58 -1.39 0.85 10.43
C GLU A 58 -0.23 -0.09 10.06
N LEU A 59 0.16 -0.10 8.78
CA LEU A 59 1.27 -0.90 8.29
C LEU A 59 2.58 -0.55 9.02
N ASN A 60 2.89 0.74 9.17
CA ASN A 60 4.07 1.20 9.90
C ASN A 60 4.12 0.61 11.33
N SER A 61 3.00 0.67 12.04
CA SER A 61 2.94 0.14 13.43
C SER A 61 3.21 -1.36 13.50
N GLN A 62 2.78 -2.11 12.48
CA GLN A 62 2.92 -3.56 12.42
C GLN A 62 4.34 -3.97 11.96
N VAL A 63 4.86 -3.31 10.92
CA VAL A 63 6.23 -3.49 10.43
C VAL A 63 7.23 -3.17 11.53
N HIS A 64 7.05 -2.05 12.25
CA HIS A 64 7.94 -1.68 13.36
C HIS A 64 7.96 -2.76 14.47
N ARG A 65 6.80 -3.30 14.85
CA ARG A 65 6.71 -4.38 15.85
C ARG A 65 7.40 -5.67 15.40
N PHE A 66 7.34 -5.97 14.11
CA PHE A 66 7.90 -7.21 13.56
C PHE A 66 9.41 -7.08 13.29
N GLU A 67 9.86 -6.03 12.62
CA GLU A 67 11.28 -5.82 12.28
C GLU A 67 12.12 -5.40 13.50
N VAL A 68 11.66 -4.40 14.26
CA VAL A 68 12.46 -3.76 15.31
C VAL A 68 12.29 -4.46 16.65
N GLU A 69 11.03 -4.71 17.04
CA GLU A 69 10.76 -5.32 18.35
C GLU A 69 10.85 -6.85 18.33
N LYS A 70 10.96 -7.47 17.14
CA LYS A 70 10.93 -8.95 16.93
C LYS A 70 9.76 -9.61 17.65
N LYS A 71 8.65 -8.90 17.81
CA LYS A 71 7.47 -9.41 18.50
C LYS A 71 6.58 -10.13 17.51
N SER A 72 5.99 -11.23 17.97
CA SER A 72 4.95 -11.91 17.21
C SER A 72 3.77 -10.97 17.00
N LEU A 73 3.28 -10.90 15.76
CA LEU A 73 2.08 -10.14 15.38
C LEU A 73 0.82 -10.85 15.90
N LEU A 74 0.63 -10.82 17.22
CA LEU A 74 -0.54 -11.37 17.90
C LEU A 74 -1.77 -10.49 17.60
N GLY A 75 -2.87 -11.10 17.17
CA GLY A 75 -4.11 -10.40 16.81
C GLY A 75 -4.13 -9.81 15.39
N VAL A 76 -3.05 -9.93 14.62
CA VAL A 76 -3.03 -9.62 13.19
C VAL A 76 -3.52 -10.85 12.43
N ASP A 77 -4.41 -10.63 11.46
CA ASP A 77 -4.89 -11.70 10.58
C ASP A 77 -3.72 -12.29 9.75
N THR A 78 -3.86 -13.56 9.37
CA THR A 78 -2.81 -14.30 8.64
C THR A 78 -2.43 -13.61 7.33
N ARG A 79 -3.39 -13.06 6.58
CA ARG A 79 -3.14 -12.38 5.31
C ARG A 79 -2.29 -11.13 5.50
N ARG A 80 -2.69 -10.29 6.45
CA ARG A 80 -1.94 -9.08 6.81
C ARG A 80 -0.51 -9.41 7.25
N ARG A 81 -0.31 -10.51 7.99
CA ARG A 81 1.04 -10.99 8.33
C ARG A 81 1.85 -11.38 7.10
N GLN A 82 1.27 -12.15 6.17
CA GLN A 82 1.94 -12.55 4.93
C GLN A 82 2.34 -11.34 4.09
N PHE A 83 1.48 -10.32 3.99
CA PHE A 83 1.83 -9.07 3.31
C PHE A 83 3.02 -8.37 3.97
N ILE A 84 3.07 -8.31 5.30
CA ILE A 84 4.20 -7.72 6.03
C ILE A 84 5.49 -8.51 5.80
N GLU A 85 5.43 -9.84 5.87
CA GLU A 85 6.57 -10.71 5.59
C GLU A 85 7.10 -10.48 4.17
N HIS A 86 6.21 -10.40 3.18
CA HIS A 86 6.58 -10.13 1.80
C HIS A 86 7.18 -8.72 1.63
N LEU A 87 6.61 -7.69 2.28
CA LEU A 87 7.20 -6.36 2.27
C LEU A 87 8.64 -6.36 2.81
N ILE A 88 8.88 -7.08 3.91
CA ILE A 88 10.22 -7.15 4.54
C ILE A 88 11.19 -7.92 3.65
N GLU A 89 10.75 -9.02 3.06
CA GLU A 89 11.53 -9.77 2.08
C GLU A 89 11.92 -8.88 0.89
N ALA A 90 10.96 -8.16 0.31
CA ALA A 90 11.21 -7.23 -0.79
C ALA A 90 12.16 -6.07 -0.40
N LYS A 91 12.12 -5.61 0.86
CA LYS A 91 13.11 -4.66 1.40
C LYS A 91 14.52 -5.26 1.44
N ASN A 92 14.64 -6.50 1.94
CA ASN A 92 15.93 -7.19 2.07
C ASN A 92 16.55 -7.58 0.73
N GLU A 93 15.71 -7.92 -0.25
CA GLU A 93 16.09 -8.24 -1.63
C GLU A 93 16.40 -6.99 -2.47
N LEU A 94 16.28 -5.79 -1.89
CA LEU A 94 16.46 -4.51 -2.58
C LEU A 94 15.52 -4.33 -3.79
N ARG A 95 14.34 -4.98 -3.80
CA ARG A 95 13.29 -4.78 -4.81
C ARG A 95 12.53 -3.47 -4.62
N ILE A 96 12.60 -2.91 -3.41
CA ILE A 96 11.99 -1.64 -3.02
C ILE A 96 13.08 -0.58 -2.97
N HIS A 97 12.89 0.54 -3.67
CA HIS A 97 13.84 1.64 -3.74
C HIS A 97 13.31 2.95 -3.15
N SER A 98 12.01 3.06 -2.86
CA SER A 98 11.46 4.22 -2.17
C SER A 98 11.96 4.26 -0.72
N PRO A 99 12.65 5.34 -0.31
CA PRO A 99 13.08 5.52 1.08
C PRO A 99 11.90 5.53 2.06
N PHE A 100 10.70 5.86 1.60
CA PHE A 100 9.50 5.87 2.44
C PHE A 100 9.01 4.47 2.79
N LEU A 101 9.06 3.53 1.84
CA LEU A 101 8.75 2.12 2.13
C LEU A 101 9.90 1.43 2.88
N GLN A 102 11.15 1.86 2.69
CA GLN A 102 12.29 1.31 3.40
C GLN A 102 12.35 1.71 4.87
N GLU A 103 12.23 3.01 5.19
CA GLU A 103 12.56 3.51 6.53
C GLU A 103 11.56 4.51 7.14
N LYS A 104 10.78 5.22 6.31
CA LYS A 104 10.04 6.43 6.76
C LYS A 104 8.53 6.37 6.55
N LEU A 105 7.92 5.22 6.83
CA LEU A 105 6.45 5.10 6.77
C LEU A 105 5.74 6.08 7.73
N SER A 106 6.39 6.51 8.81
CA SER A 106 5.89 7.54 9.74
C SER A 106 5.72 8.94 9.11
N SER A 107 6.41 9.22 8.00
CA SER A 107 6.39 10.53 7.31
C SER A 107 5.46 10.56 6.10
N VAL A 108 4.78 9.46 5.80
CA VAL A 108 3.91 9.29 4.63
C VAL A 108 2.81 10.35 4.57
N LYS A 109 2.22 10.73 5.71
CA LYS A 109 1.15 11.74 5.71
C LYS A 109 1.63 13.07 5.13
N ASN A 110 2.84 13.49 5.50
CA ASN A 110 3.42 14.74 5.00
C ASN A 110 3.73 14.62 3.50
N LEU A 111 4.25 13.47 3.07
CA LEU A 111 4.53 13.21 1.66
C LEU A 111 3.25 13.27 0.81
N LEU A 112 2.18 12.56 1.22
CA LEU A 112 0.90 12.52 0.48
C LEU A 112 0.20 13.88 0.37
N HIS A 113 0.47 14.81 1.29
CA HIS A 113 -0.13 16.16 1.30
C HIS A 113 0.78 17.23 0.72
N SER A 114 2.02 16.90 0.38
CA SER A 114 2.94 17.87 -0.20
C SER A 114 2.58 18.19 -1.66
N ASP A 115 2.76 19.46 -2.02
CA ASP A 115 2.55 19.97 -3.37
C ASP A 115 3.86 20.21 -4.14
N THR A 116 5.01 19.98 -3.51
CA THR A 116 6.30 20.14 -4.17
C THR A 116 6.49 19.08 -5.27
N GLU A 117 7.17 19.46 -6.35
CA GLU A 117 7.43 18.55 -7.47
C GLU A 117 8.27 17.34 -7.04
N THR A 118 9.29 17.56 -6.20
CA THR A 118 10.13 16.49 -5.63
C THR A 118 9.29 15.49 -4.83
N ASP A 119 8.42 15.97 -3.94
CA ASP A 119 7.59 15.09 -3.11
C ASP A 119 6.53 14.35 -3.95
N LYS A 120 6.02 14.98 -5.02
CA LYS A 120 5.13 14.34 -5.99
C LYS A 120 5.80 13.18 -6.71
N GLN A 121 7.04 13.36 -7.17
CA GLN A 121 7.80 12.28 -7.82
C GLN A 121 8.08 11.13 -6.85
N GLU A 122 8.45 11.45 -5.61
CA GLU A 122 8.70 10.43 -4.59
C GLU A 122 7.41 9.71 -4.16
N THR A 123 6.28 10.43 -4.10
CA THR A 123 4.95 9.83 -3.90
C THR A 123 4.65 8.83 -5.02
N LEU A 124 4.89 9.18 -6.29
CA LEU A 124 4.65 8.27 -7.40
C LEU A 124 5.49 6.99 -7.30
N ARG A 125 6.77 7.11 -6.96
CA ARG A 125 7.65 5.94 -6.77
C ARG A 125 7.15 5.05 -5.65
N MET A 126 6.83 5.62 -4.49
CA MET A 126 6.27 4.88 -3.35
C MET A 126 4.96 4.18 -3.73
N LEU A 127 4.07 4.85 -4.46
CA LEU A 127 2.78 4.29 -4.89
C LEU A 127 2.94 3.15 -5.91
N GLU A 128 3.91 3.26 -6.81
CA GLU A 128 4.23 2.23 -7.81
C GLU A 128 4.76 0.96 -7.15
N GLU A 129 5.71 1.10 -6.22
CA GLU A 129 6.24 -0.03 -5.46
C GLU A 129 5.20 -0.65 -4.54
N LEU A 130 4.38 0.17 -3.86
CA LEU A 130 3.29 -0.33 -3.04
C LEU A 130 2.26 -1.11 -3.87
N ARG A 131 1.96 -0.63 -5.08
CA ARG A 131 1.05 -1.31 -6.01
C ARG A 131 1.60 -2.66 -6.42
N MET A 132 2.86 -2.73 -6.81
CA MET A 132 3.54 -3.98 -7.18
C MET A 132 3.42 -5.01 -6.05
N LEU A 133 3.74 -4.64 -4.81
CA LEU A 133 3.63 -5.52 -3.65
C LEU A 133 2.19 -5.99 -3.39
N LEU A 134 1.21 -5.10 -3.53
CA LEU A 134 -0.21 -5.45 -3.37
C LEU A 134 -0.67 -6.40 -4.47
N GLU A 135 -0.29 -6.16 -5.73
CA GLU A 135 -0.65 -7.02 -6.86
C GLU A 135 0.00 -8.40 -6.75
N GLU A 136 1.27 -8.48 -6.34
CA GLU A 136 1.95 -9.76 -6.07
C GLU A 136 1.26 -10.52 -4.93
N HIS A 137 0.90 -9.82 -3.84
CA HIS A 137 0.19 -10.44 -2.72
C HIS A 137 -1.20 -10.96 -3.14
N ILE A 138 -1.98 -10.17 -3.89
CA ILE A 138 -3.27 -10.59 -4.44
C ILE A 138 -3.09 -11.77 -5.42
N GLY A 139 -2.05 -11.73 -6.26
CA GLY A 139 -1.73 -12.83 -7.19
C GLY A 139 -1.50 -14.14 -6.45
N SER A 140 -0.70 -14.10 -5.38
CA SER A 140 -0.46 -15.26 -4.52
C SER A 140 -1.74 -15.79 -3.84
N ASP A 141 -2.65 -14.88 -3.49
CA ASP A 141 -3.95 -15.25 -2.92
C ASP A 141 -4.88 -15.91 -3.94
N VAL A 142 -4.86 -15.44 -5.19
CA VAL A 142 -5.66 -16.01 -6.29
C VAL A 142 -5.13 -17.39 -6.67
N GLU A 143 -3.82 -17.58 -6.77
CA GLU A 143 -3.22 -18.91 -7.01
C GLU A 143 -3.59 -19.91 -5.90
N GLN A 144 -3.57 -19.49 -4.63
CA GLN A 144 -3.99 -20.34 -3.51
C GLN A 144 -5.49 -20.64 -3.50
N LEU A 145 -6.34 -19.69 -3.91
CA LEU A 145 -7.80 -19.86 -3.89
C LEU A 145 -8.32 -20.66 -5.09
N PHE A 146 -7.68 -20.54 -6.25
CA PHE A 146 -8.16 -21.12 -7.50
C PHE A 146 -7.31 -22.30 -8.00
N GLY A 147 -6.15 -22.55 -7.40
CA GLY A 147 -5.28 -23.69 -7.72
C GLY A 147 -4.56 -23.54 -9.05
N ASN A 148 -3.31 -23.99 -9.09
CA ASN A 148 -2.52 -24.16 -10.31
C ASN A 148 -3.36 -24.81 -11.42
N PHE A 149 -3.47 -24.13 -12.57
CA PHE A 149 -3.80 -24.80 -13.82
C PHE A 149 -2.63 -25.69 -14.28
#